data_AF-A0A316ZD93-F1
#
_entry.id   AF-A0A316ZD93-F1
#
_cell.length_a   1.000
_cell.length_b   1.000
_cell.length_c   1.000
_cell.angle_alpha   90.00
_cell.angle_beta   90.00
_cell.angle_gamma   90.00
#
_symmetry.space_group_name_H-M   'P 1'
#
loop_
_entity.id
_entity.type
_entity.pdbx_description
1 polymer ?
#
loop_
_entity_poly.entity_id
_entity_poly.type
_entity_poly.pdbx_seq_one_letter_code
_entity_poly.pdbx_strand_id
1 'polypeptide(L)'
;MGEALSAQGHCACGALSYTLTLSGPPRLSAYCHCTRCQRFNGAPFVHTMHLPYAAVQWHPSPPAPPPRQARPDGAWSEKTHVFEAMKERKWKLRCSECGSPMGSWNAAKGQWSIWRPTLVRKPAPGEEQGARSHYTGPPDAPEALLELLRPTHHQFYGAWRAIDVEDGLEKWTGYQGQSDRVG
;
A
#
# COMPACT_ATOMS: atom_id res chain seq x y z
N MET A 1 7.98 11.49 -22.34
CA MET A 1 7.26 10.52 -21.49
C MET A 1 8.25 9.44 -21.14
N GLY A 2 8.52 9.20 -19.85
CA GLY A 2 9.45 8.16 -19.43
C GLY A 2 8.90 6.76 -19.71
N GLU A 3 9.79 5.78 -19.86
CA GLU A 3 9.44 4.37 -19.97
C GLU A 3 8.62 3.91 -18.75
N ALA A 4 7.60 3.07 -18.98
CA ALA A 4 6.79 2.53 -17.90
C ALA A 4 7.56 1.44 -17.15
N LEU A 5 7.77 1.64 -15.85
CA LEU A 5 8.41 0.68 -14.96
C LEU A 5 7.35 -0.20 -14.29
N SER A 6 7.66 -1.48 -14.11
CA SER A 6 6.72 -2.43 -13.50
C SER A 6 7.35 -3.28 -12.40
N ALA A 7 6.52 -3.72 -11.46
CA ALA A 7 6.88 -4.70 -10.42
C ALA A 7 5.65 -5.51 -10.01
N GLN A 8 5.90 -6.69 -9.44
CA GLN A 8 4.85 -7.52 -8.86
C GLN A 8 4.70 -7.21 -7.36
N GLY A 9 3.51 -7.46 -6.82
CA GLY A 9 3.30 -7.53 -5.37
C GLY A 9 2.27 -8.60 -4.98
N HIS A 10 2.32 -9.06 -3.74
CA HIS A 10 1.39 -10.05 -3.22
C HIS A 10 1.19 -9.95 -1.70
N CYS A 11 0.12 -10.57 -1.21
CA CYS A 11 -0.13 -10.79 0.20
C CYS A 11 0.82 -11.84 0.80
N ALA A 12 0.88 -12.01 2.12
CA ALA A 12 1.82 -12.95 2.74
C ALA A 12 1.66 -14.41 2.32
N CYS A 13 0.49 -14.87 1.85
CA CYS A 13 0.35 -16.23 1.29
C CYS A 13 0.51 -16.30 -0.23
N GLY A 14 0.58 -15.17 -0.94
CA GLY A 14 0.66 -15.14 -2.41
C GLY A 14 -0.67 -15.25 -3.17
N ALA A 15 -1.77 -15.63 -2.51
CA ALA A 15 -3.06 -15.87 -3.17
C ALA A 15 -3.71 -14.60 -3.77
N LEU A 16 -3.45 -13.43 -3.18
CA LEU A 16 -3.84 -12.13 -3.72
C LEU A 16 -2.57 -11.39 -4.16
N SER A 17 -2.47 -11.09 -5.45
CA SER A 17 -1.33 -10.40 -6.04
C SER A 17 -1.77 -9.24 -6.94
N TYR A 18 -0.81 -8.43 -7.38
CA TYR A 18 -1.03 -7.35 -8.31
C TYR A 18 0.23 -7.08 -9.15
N THR A 19 0.01 -6.57 -10.36
CA THR A 19 1.03 -5.90 -11.16
C THR A 19 0.93 -4.39 -10.91
N LEU A 20 2.05 -3.76 -10.57
CA LEU A 20 2.21 -2.31 -10.46
C LEU A 20 2.91 -1.80 -11.71
N THR A 21 2.36 -0.78 -12.37
CA THR A 21 2.99 -0.12 -13.52
C THR A 21 2.94 1.41 -13.36
N LEU A 22 4.09 2.07 -13.47
CA LEU A 22 4.24 3.51 -13.31
C LEU A 22 5.18 4.11 -14.35
N SER A 23 4.77 5.22 -14.96
CA SER A 23 5.63 6.03 -15.85
C SER A 23 6.19 7.29 -15.16
N GLY A 24 6.00 7.41 -13.85
CA GLY A 24 6.37 8.57 -13.05
C GLY A 24 6.05 8.36 -11.56
N PRO A 25 6.30 9.37 -10.71
CA PRO A 25 6.10 9.24 -9.27
C PRO A 25 4.63 8.98 -8.92
N PRO A 26 4.35 8.25 -7.82
CA PRO A 26 3.00 8.10 -7.29
C PRO A 26 2.43 9.47 -6.91
N ARG A 27 1.11 9.57 -6.80
CA ARG A 27 0.45 10.82 -6.35
C ARG A 27 0.85 11.20 -4.92
N LEU A 28 1.27 10.22 -4.14
CA LEU A 28 1.81 10.38 -2.79
C LEU A 28 2.59 9.13 -2.43
N SER A 29 3.73 9.29 -1.77
CA SER A 29 4.45 8.22 -1.10
C SER A 29 4.90 8.73 0.26
N ALA A 30 4.37 8.16 1.35
CA ALA A 30 4.60 8.69 2.69
C ALA A 30 4.52 7.60 3.77
N TYR A 31 5.10 7.89 4.93
CA TYR A 31 4.85 7.14 6.14
C TYR A 31 3.61 7.68 6.85
N CYS A 32 2.56 6.85 6.93
CA CYS A 32 1.30 7.23 7.57
C CYS A 32 1.22 6.70 9.00
N HIS A 33 1.08 7.64 9.93
CA HIS A 33 1.03 7.40 11.38
C HIS A 33 -0.39 7.45 11.96
N CYS A 34 -1.44 7.52 11.12
CA CYS A 34 -2.79 7.60 11.66
C CYS A 34 -3.17 6.31 12.41
N THR A 35 -3.90 6.46 13.51
CA THR A 35 -4.30 5.34 14.39
C THR A 35 -5.05 4.24 13.65
N ARG A 36 -5.80 4.59 12.59
CA ARG A 36 -6.45 3.62 11.70
C ARG A 36 -5.45 2.78 10.90
N CYS A 37 -4.39 3.38 10.37
CA CYS A 37 -3.34 2.66 9.65
C CYS A 37 -2.53 1.78 10.61
N GLN A 38 -2.26 2.27 11.82
CA GLN A 38 -1.59 1.50 12.86
C GLN A 38 -2.39 0.24 13.23
N ARG A 39 -3.65 0.40 13.63
CA ARG A 39 -4.53 -0.72 14.00
C ARG A 39 -4.76 -1.69 12.86
N PHE A 40 -4.90 -1.19 11.63
CA PHE A 40 -5.17 -2.04 10.47
C PHE A 40 -3.98 -2.92 10.09
N ASN A 41 -2.77 -2.42 10.24
CA ASN A 41 -1.56 -3.16 9.86
C ASN A 41 -0.87 -3.84 11.04
N GLY A 42 -1.25 -3.52 12.28
CA GLY A 42 -0.54 -4.00 13.48
C GLY A 42 0.89 -3.45 13.55
N ALA A 43 1.12 -2.22 13.07
CA ALA A 43 2.45 -1.63 12.94
C ALA A 43 2.47 -0.16 13.44
N PRO A 44 3.64 0.37 13.87
CA PRO A 44 3.78 1.78 14.30
C PRO A 44 3.37 2.81 13.26
N PHE A 45 3.60 2.50 11.99
CA PHE A 45 3.19 3.27 10.81
C PHE A 45 3.18 2.34 9.58
N VAL A 46 2.70 2.86 8.45
CA VAL A 46 2.75 2.15 7.16
C VAL A 46 3.34 3.03 6.07
N HIS A 47 4.13 2.45 5.17
CA HIS A 47 4.49 3.09 3.91
C HIS A 47 3.32 3.00 2.93
N THR A 48 2.59 4.10 2.77
CA THR A 48 1.45 4.22 1.87
C THR A 48 1.83 4.88 0.56
N MET A 49 1.44 4.27 -0.56
CA MET A 49 1.58 4.84 -1.90
C MET A 49 0.19 5.11 -2.47
N HIS A 50 -0.11 6.36 -2.85
CA HIS A 50 -1.35 6.67 -3.58
C HIS A 50 -1.11 6.58 -5.08
N LEU A 51 -1.87 5.71 -5.73
CA LEU A 51 -1.65 5.30 -7.11
C LEU A 51 -2.92 5.51 -7.93
N PRO A 52 -2.82 5.97 -9.19
CA PRO A 52 -3.99 6.03 -10.07
C PRO A 52 -4.56 4.63 -10.29
N TYR A 53 -5.86 4.53 -10.62
CA TYR A 53 -6.53 3.25 -10.86
C TYR A 53 -5.75 2.33 -11.83
N ALA A 54 -5.31 2.89 -12.96
CA ALA A 54 -4.62 2.16 -14.01
C ALA A 54 -3.22 1.65 -13.63
N ALA A 55 -2.62 2.14 -12.53
CA ALA A 55 -1.30 1.69 -12.11
C ALA A 55 -1.32 0.32 -11.42
N VAL A 56 -2.50 -0.20 -11.03
CA VAL A 56 -2.61 -1.44 -10.26
C VAL A 56 -3.58 -2.39 -10.95
N GLN A 57 -3.06 -3.52 -11.41
CA GLN A 57 -3.84 -4.63 -11.94
C GLN A 57 -3.83 -5.78 -10.94
N TRP A 58 -4.99 -6.14 -10.39
CA TRP A 58 -5.11 -7.21 -9.38
C TRP A 58 -5.20 -8.61 -10.00
N HIS A 59 -4.71 -9.60 -9.27
CA HIS A 59 -4.77 -11.01 -9.61
C HIS A 59 -5.20 -11.83 -8.36
N PRO A 60 -6.20 -12.72 -8.49
CA PRO A 60 -7.06 -12.91 -9.65
C PRO A 60 -7.83 -11.63 -10.01
N SER A 61 -8.11 -11.47 -11.31
CA SER A 61 -8.77 -10.28 -11.82
C SER A 61 -10.15 -10.09 -11.17
N PRO A 62 -10.48 -8.89 -10.69
CA PRO A 62 -11.81 -8.62 -10.14
C PRO A 62 -12.87 -8.70 -11.26
N PRO A 63 -14.12 -9.08 -10.94
CA PRO A 63 -15.19 -9.20 -11.93
C PRO A 63 -15.64 -7.84 -12.49
N ALA A 64 -15.37 -6.75 -11.76
CA ALA A 64 -15.71 -5.39 -12.16
C ALA A 64 -14.73 -4.38 -11.53
N PRO A 65 -14.60 -3.17 -12.09
CA PRO A 65 -13.89 -2.06 -11.44
C PRO A 65 -14.43 -1.79 -10.03
N PRO A 66 -13.59 -1.27 -9.11
CA PRO A 66 -14.04 -0.94 -7.77
C PRO A 66 -15.11 0.16 -7.81
N PRO A 67 -16.20 0.02 -7.05
CA PRO A 67 -17.28 1.00 -7.06
C PRO A 67 -16.81 2.39 -6.60
N ARG A 68 -17.31 3.44 -7.27
CA ARG A 68 -16.97 4.85 -6.98
C ARG A 68 -17.87 5.51 -5.93
N GLN A 69 -19.04 4.94 -5.67
CA GLN A 69 -20.05 5.53 -4.79
C GLN A 69 -20.49 4.57 -3.68
N ALA A 70 -20.47 3.26 -3.93
CA ALA A 70 -20.84 2.23 -2.98
C ALA A 70 -19.62 1.48 -2.43
N ARG A 71 -19.74 0.94 -1.23
CA ARG A 71 -18.81 -0.07 -0.68
C ARG A 71 -19.39 -1.46 -0.98
N PRO A 72 -18.59 -2.45 -1.39
CA PRO A 72 -19.03 -3.85 -1.42
C PRO A 72 -19.31 -4.37 0.00
N ASP A 73 -20.40 -5.12 0.16
CA ASP A 73 -20.72 -5.85 1.38
C ASP A 73 -19.90 -7.15 1.42
N GLY A 74 -18.72 -7.10 2.03
CA GLY A 74 -17.81 -8.25 2.15
C GLY A 74 -16.64 -8.19 1.18
N ALA A 75 -16.62 -9.05 0.16
CA ALA A 75 -15.53 -9.14 -0.81
C ALA A 75 -15.76 -8.22 -2.03
N TRP A 76 -14.69 -7.65 -2.59
CA TRP A 76 -14.75 -6.98 -3.90
C TRP A 76 -14.36 -7.92 -5.05
N SER A 77 -13.45 -8.86 -4.77
CA SER A 77 -12.94 -9.88 -5.67
C SER A 77 -12.72 -11.18 -4.91
N GLU A 78 -12.50 -12.28 -5.62
CA GLU A 78 -12.37 -13.64 -5.05
C GLU A 78 -11.41 -13.72 -3.84
N LYS A 79 -10.26 -13.05 -3.93
CA LYS A 79 -9.20 -13.13 -2.92
C LYS A 79 -9.14 -11.92 -1.99
N THR A 80 -10.19 -11.09 -1.94
CA THR A 80 -10.23 -9.90 -1.09
C THR A 80 -11.31 -9.96 -0.02
N HIS A 81 -11.03 -9.35 1.13
CA HIS A 81 -12.01 -9.02 2.16
C HIS A 81 -11.96 -7.52 2.46
N VAL A 82 -13.11 -6.86 2.49
CA VAL A 82 -13.24 -5.43 2.81
C VAL A 82 -13.49 -5.28 4.31
N PHE A 83 -12.46 -4.87 5.05
CA PHE A 83 -12.48 -4.83 6.51
C PHE A 83 -13.15 -3.56 7.07
N GLU A 84 -12.52 -2.40 6.87
CA GLU A 84 -12.99 -1.11 7.40
C GLU A 84 -13.41 -0.21 6.24
N ALA A 85 -14.63 0.33 6.31
CA ALA A 85 -15.06 1.41 5.43
C ALA A 85 -15.34 2.67 6.25
N MET A 86 -14.70 3.77 5.89
CA MET A 86 -15.27 5.07 6.18
C MET A 86 -16.46 5.24 5.22
N LYS A 87 -17.66 5.45 5.78
CA LYS A 87 -18.90 5.60 5.02
C LYS A 87 -18.64 6.51 3.81
N GLU A 88 -18.91 5.95 2.62
CA GLU A 88 -18.89 6.65 1.32
C GLU A 88 -17.55 7.21 0.82
N ARG A 89 -16.40 6.90 1.44
CA ARG A 89 -15.10 7.49 1.01
C ARG A 89 -13.99 6.50 0.72
N LYS A 90 -13.70 5.60 1.65
CA LYS A 90 -12.51 4.75 1.57
C LYS A 90 -12.77 3.42 2.25
N TRP A 91 -12.37 2.34 1.62
CA TRP A 91 -12.47 1.01 2.20
C TRP A 91 -11.15 0.24 2.07
N LYS A 92 -10.84 -0.54 3.10
CA LYS A 92 -9.56 -1.24 3.27
C LYS A 92 -9.63 -2.69 2.83
N LEU A 93 -8.59 -3.12 2.13
CA LEU A 93 -8.47 -4.43 1.51
C LEU A 93 -7.49 -5.33 2.27
N ARG A 94 -7.95 -6.53 2.58
CA ARG A 94 -7.12 -7.65 3.05
C ARG A 94 -7.23 -8.82 2.08
N CYS A 95 -6.23 -9.70 2.07
CA CYS A 95 -6.38 -11.03 1.49
C CYS A 95 -7.44 -11.81 2.27
N SER A 96 -8.36 -12.48 1.58
CA SER A 96 -9.39 -13.33 2.22
C SER A 96 -8.84 -14.64 2.80
N GLU A 97 -7.64 -15.06 2.37
CA GLU A 97 -7.02 -16.30 2.86
C GLU A 97 -6.11 -16.05 4.07
N CYS A 98 -5.08 -15.21 3.93
CA CYS A 98 -4.12 -14.97 5.00
C CYS A 98 -4.39 -13.71 5.84
N GLY A 99 -5.42 -12.92 5.49
CA GLY A 99 -5.76 -11.70 6.22
C GLY A 99 -4.76 -10.55 6.07
N SER A 100 -3.70 -10.71 5.27
CA SER A 100 -2.68 -9.67 5.05
C SER A 100 -3.31 -8.39 4.52
N PRO A 101 -3.01 -7.22 5.12
CA PRO A 101 -3.44 -5.94 4.61
C PRO A 101 -2.71 -5.61 3.31
N MET A 102 -3.46 -5.26 2.26
CA MET A 102 -2.89 -4.97 0.93
C MET A 102 -3.01 -3.51 0.54
N GLY A 103 -3.96 -2.80 1.11
CA GLY A 103 -4.19 -1.41 0.76
C GLY A 103 -5.63 -0.98 0.97
N SER A 104 -6.09 -0.08 0.12
CA SER A 104 -7.43 0.47 0.16
C SER A 104 -7.82 1.12 -1.16
N TRP A 105 -9.11 1.19 -1.42
CA TRP A 105 -9.69 1.99 -2.48
C TRP A 105 -10.25 3.29 -1.91
N ASN A 106 -9.96 4.42 -2.54
CA ASN A 106 -10.60 5.69 -2.28
C ASN A 106 -11.58 6.01 -3.41
N ALA A 107 -12.87 5.88 -3.13
CA ALA A 107 -13.94 6.00 -4.10
C ALA A 107 -14.08 7.45 -4.61
N ALA A 108 -13.96 8.42 -3.70
CA ALA A 108 -14.03 9.85 -4.02
C ALA A 108 -12.90 10.33 -4.94
N LYS A 109 -11.69 9.76 -4.81
CA LYS A 109 -10.52 10.11 -5.64
C LYS A 109 -10.28 9.14 -6.80
N GLY A 110 -11.03 8.04 -6.88
CA GLY A 110 -10.84 6.97 -7.88
C GLY A 110 -9.41 6.44 -7.91
N GLN A 111 -8.82 6.16 -6.73
CA GLN A 111 -7.41 5.81 -6.61
C GLN A 111 -7.13 4.77 -5.54
N TRP A 112 -6.02 4.06 -5.71
CA TRP A 112 -5.53 3.08 -4.74
C TRP A 112 -4.64 3.74 -3.69
N SER A 113 -4.67 3.21 -2.46
CA SER A 113 -3.50 3.24 -1.58
C SER A 113 -2.96 1.82 -1.48
N ILE A 114 -1.72 1.58 -1.85
CA ILE A 114 -1.05 0.26 -1.76
C ILE A 114 0.14 0.37 -0.81
N TRP A 115 0.40 -0.70 -0.07
CA TRP A 115 1.52 -0.76 0.87
C TRP A 115 2.79 -1.19 0.15
N ARG A 116 3.85 -0.38 0.19
CA ARG A 116 5.11 -0.77 -0.47
C ARG A 116 5.68 -2.11 0.01
N PRO A 117 5.57 -2.51 1.30
CA PRO A 117 6.09 -3.79 1.76
C PRO A 117 5.47 -5.04 1.11
N THR A 118 4.37 -4.91 0.36
CA THR A 118 3.76 -6.03 -0.38
C THR A 118 4.38 -6.29 -1.75
N LEU A 119 5.40 -5.52 -2.17
CA LEU A 119 6.16 -5.86 -3.37
C LEU A 119 6.84 -7.22 -3.21
N VAL A 120 6.89 -7.98 -4.31
CA VAL A 120 7.61 -9.25 -4.36
C VAL A 120 9.08 -9.03 -4.03
N ARG A 121 9.72 -10.05 -3.45
CA ARG A 121 11.11 -10.02 -3.03
C ARG A 121 11.91 -11.08 -3.77
N LYS A 122 13.19 -10.78 -3.98
CA LYS A 122 14.21 -11.75 -4.40
C LYS A 122 14.56 -12.67 -3.23
N PRO A 123 15.03 -13.90 -3.48
CA PRO A 123 15.56 -14.76 -2.42
C PRO A 123 16.70 -14.06 -1.68
N ALA A 124 16.72 -14.19 -0.36
CA ALA A 124 17.91 -13.90 0.42
C ALA A 124 19.02 -14.95 0.12
N PRO A 125 20.30 -14.63 0.39
CA PRO A 125 21.38 -15.60 0.19
C PRO A 125 21.13 -16.91 0.94
N GLY A 126 21.07 -18.02 0.20
CA GLY A 126 20.79 -19.36 0.75
C GLY A 126 19.32 -19.63 1.10
N GLU A 127 18.39 -18.74 0.76
CA GLU A 127 16.96 -18.94 0.98
C GLU A 127 16.35 -19.82 -0.12
N GLU A 128 15.87 -21.00 0.27
CA GLU A 128 15.04 -21.85 -0.60
C GLU A 128 13.56 -21.47 -0.45
N GLN A 129 12.78 -21.65 -1.52
CA GLN A 129 11.36 -21.32 -1.49
C GLN A 129 10.60 -22.34 -0.63
N GLY A 130 10.20 -21.92 0.57
CA GLY A 130 9.36 -22.74 1.44
C GLY A 130 7.93 -22.85 0.92
N ALA A 131 7.22 -23.92 1.28
CA ALA A 131 5.84 -24.18 0.85
C ALA A 131 4.83 -23.08 1.22
N ARG A 132 5.15 -22.20 2.19
CA ARG A 132 4.28 -21.13 2.68
C ARG A 132 4.99 -19.80 2.94
N SER A 133 6.31 -19.74 2.75
CA SER A 133 7.10 -18.53 2.97
C SER A 133 7.54 -18.00 1.61
N HIS A 134 7.14 -16.76 1.30
CA HIS A 134 7.72 -16.03 0.18
C HIS A 134 9.11 -15.54 0.57
N TYR A 135 9.91 -15.22 -0.45
CA TYR A 135 11.26 -14.73 -0.25
C TYR A 135 11.31 -13.47 0.62
N THR A 136 12.41 -13.33 1.35
CA THR A 136 12.59 -12.29 2.36
C THR A 136 13.67 -11.28 2.01
N GLY A 137 14.34 -11.46 0.87
CA GLY A 137 15.37 -10.56 0.37
C GLY A 137 14.85 -9.18 -0.10
N PRO A 138 15.68 -8.44 -0.85
CA PRO A 138 15.31 -7.10 -1.35
C PRO A 138 14.14 -7.18 -2.34
N PRO A 139 13.39 -6.08 -2.55
CA PRO A 139 12.31 -6.05 -3.53
C PRO A 139 12.78 -6.47 -4.94
N ASP A 140 11.96 -7.27 -5.62
CA ASP A 140 12.16 -7.65 -7.01
C ASP A 140 11.52 -6.63 -7.95
N ALA A 141 12.23 -5.52 -8.15
CA ALA A 141 11.80 -4.40 -8.99
C ALA A 141 13.00 -3.66 -9.57
N PRO A 142 12.84 -2.92 -10.69
CA PRO A 142 13.88 -2.01 -11.19
C PRO A 142 14.25 -0.95 -10.15
N GLU A 143 15.54 -0.62 -10.02
CA GLU A 143 16.01 0.38 -9.05
C GLU A 143 15.33 1.74 -9.27
N ALA A 144 15.19 2.15 -10.53
CA ALA A 144 14.47 3.38 -10.89
C ALA A 144 13.02 3.40 -10.37
N LEU A 145 12.35 2.25 -10.29
CA LEU A 145 11.01 2.17 -9.70
C LEU A 145 11.10 2.31 -8.18
N LEU A 146 12.05 1.64 -7.54
CA LEU A 146 12.24 1.73 -6.09
C LEU A 146 12.52 3.16 -5.64
N GLU A 147 13.27 3.93 -6.43
CA GLU A 147 13.50 5.37 -6.25
C GLU A 147 12.21 6.18 -6.30
N LEU A 148 11.38 5.97 -7.33
CA LEU A 148 10.08 6.66 -7.46
C LEU A 148 9.13 6.36 -6.31
N LEU A 149 9.26 5.20 -5.67
CA LEU A 149 8.39 4.77 -4.57
C LEU A 149 8.89 5.21 -3.20
N ARG A 150 10.04 5.88 -3.06
CA ARG A 150 10.55 6.34 -1.76
C ARG A 150 9.53 7.28 -1.07
N PRO A 151 9.36 7.19 0.26
CA PRO A 151 8.50 8.09 0.99
C PRO A 151 9.15 9.47 1.07
N THR A 152 8.35 10.53 0.97
CA THR A 152 8.86 11.91 1.00
C THR A 152 8.66 12.62 2.33
N HIS A 153 7.77 12.08 3.19
CA HIS A 153 7.42 12.68 4.47
C HIS A 153 6.71 11.66 5.38
N HIS A 154 6.53 12.07 6.63
CA HIS A 154 5.60 11.49 7.59
C HIS A 154 4.33 12.32 7.64
N GLN A 155 3.17 11.67 7.60
CA GLN A 155 1.86 12.29 7.74
C GLN A 155 1.08 11.68 8.90
N PHE A 156 0.18 12.47 9.48
CA PHE A 156 -0.55 12.11 10.70
C PHE A 156 0.38 11.81 11.88
N TYR A 157 1.50 12.52 11.96
CA TYR A 157 2.53 12.39 12.98
C TYR A 157 2.13 13.19 14.22
N GLY A 158 1.28 12.59 15.06
CA GLY A 158 0.73 13.24 16.26
C GLY A 158 1.23 12.63 17.57
N ALA A 159 0.62 13.03 18.68
CA ALA A 159 0.89 12.49 20.01
C ALA A 159 0.58 10.98 20.14
N TRP A 160 -0.21 10.41 19.22
CA TRP A 160 -0.56 8.98 19.16
C TRP A 160 0.47 8.12 18.42
N ARG A 161 1.54 8.70 17.88
CA ARG A 161 2.59 7.91 17.22
C ARG A 161 3.19 6.93 18.22
N ALA A 162 3.48 5.71 17.76
CA ALA A 162 4.01 4.68 18.63
C ALA A 162 5.52 4.84 18.87
N ILE A 163 6.23 5.50 17.95
CA ILE A 163 7.67 5.74 18.02
C ILE A 163 8.00 7.11 17.43
N ASP A 164 9.15 7.65 17.84
CA ASP A 164 9.81 8.75 17.14
C ASP A 164 10.72 8.24 16.03
N VAL A 165 10.70 8.90 14.86
CA VAL A 165 11.48 8.49 13.69
C VAL A 165 12.47 9.59 13.28
N GLU A 166 13.76 9.31 13.42
CA GLU A 166 14.86 10.22 13.12
C GLU A 166 15.50 9.89 11.76
N ASP A 167 14.80 10.19 10.66
CA ASP A 167 15.22 9.87 9.30
C ASP A 167 15.43 11.09 8.38
N GLY A 168 15.32 12.31 8.95
CA GLY A 168 15.46 13.56 8.20
C GLY A 168 14.26 13.93 7.32
N LEU A 169 13.24 13.08 7.21
CA LEU A 169 12.02 13.40 6.46
C LEU A 169 11.14 14.37 7.27
N GLU A 170 10.48 15.28 6.56
CA GLU A 170 9.50 16.20 7.16
C GLU A 170 8.36 15.42 7.81
N LYS A 171 7.83 15.92 8.93
CA LYS A 171 6.69 15.30 9.61
C LYS A 171 5.56 16.29 9.76
N TRP A 172 4.34 15.80 9.57
CA TRP A 172 3.14 16.61 9.47
C TRP A 172 2.02 16.01 10.31
N THR A 173 1.25 16.84 11.02
CA THR A 173 0.10 16.40 11.86
C THR A 173 -1.06 15.84 11.04
N GLY A 174 -1.11 16.16 9.75
CA GLY A 174 -2.06 15.68 8.74
C GLY A 174 -1.35 15.45 7.40
N TYR A 175 -1.94 15.92 6.30
CA TYR A 175 -1.32 15.85 4.97
C TYR A 175 -0.27 16.95 4.77
N GLN A 176 0.87 16.61 4.12
CA GLN A 176 1.92 17.58 3.77
C GLN A 176 1.35 18.82 3.06
N GLY A 177 1.76 20.00 3.54
CA GLY A 177 1.33 21.30 3.00
C GLY A 177 -0.12 21.69 3.33
N GLN A 178 -0.87 20.87 4.08
CA GLN A 178 -2.26 21.13 4.48
C GLN A 178 -2.48 21.07 6.00
N SER A 179 -1.42 20.84 6.76
CA SER A 179 -1.45 20.72 8.21
C SER A 179 -0.18 21.31 8.79
N ASP A 180 -0.07 21.34 10.12
CA ASP A 180 1.15 21.81 10.78
C ASP A 180 2.30 20.83 10.59
N ARG A 181 3.49 21.37 10.31
CA ARG A 181 4.76 20.64 10.34
C ARG A 181 5.21 20.48 11.79
N VAL A 182 5.73 19.31 12.13
CA VAL A 182 6.18 18.97 13.49
C VAL A 182 7.58 18.37 13.43
N GLY A 183 8.54 18.97 14.13
CA GLY A 183 9.96 18.62 13.99
C GLY A 183 10.47 18.79 12.56
#